data_AF-G0UZT5-F1
#
_entry.id   AF-G0UZT5-F1
#
_cell.length_a   1.000
_cell.length_b   1.000
_cell.length_c   1.000
_cell.angle_alpha   90.00
_cell.angle_beta   90.00
_cell.angle_gamma   90.00
#
_symmetry.space_group_name_H-M   'P 1'
#
loop_
_entity.id
_entity.type
_entity.pdbx_description
1 polymer ?
#
loop_
_entity_poly.entity_id
_entity_poly.type
_entity_poly.pdbx_seq_one_letter_code
_entity_poly.pdbx_strand_id
1 'polypeptide(L)'
;MSVTADFTREDEYQLEALRASKDCGDLSQSERETLDRLERKYDAFIKKSLHNMKSMGSERLKRGPWLLRVLLSWPFLWVSLSLFFFVFLLVINAQVMPVTHTVLRWHFASTVLLLFPATLLAFTRFSSWRSFELIALLSFVVVGGVLGLVVLLTVPYIWHQTDQLQDVRILIMNVLYDIVLVLIPALMLARLEPKAS
;
A
#
# COMPACT_ATOMS: atom_id res chain seq x y z
N MET A 1 10.33 22.21 -37.90
CA MET A 1 10.24 22.35 -36.44
C MET A 1 9.66 23.73 -36.13
N SER A 2 8.37 23.85 -35.85
CA SER A 2 7.82 25.15 -35.45
C SER A 2 8.13 25.37 -33.97
N VAL A 3 9.02 26.32 -33.70
CA VAL A 3 9.24 26.87 -32.38
C VAL A 3 7.95 27.59 -32.01
N THR A 4 7.05 26.90 -31.32
CA THR A 4 5.90 27.54 -30.67
C THR A 4 6.46 28.27 -29.47
N ALA A 5 6.76 29.56 -29.64
CA ALA A 5 7.14 30.44 -28.55
C ALA A 5 6.07 30.34 -27.46
N ASP A 6 6.45 29.91 -26.25
CA ASP A 6 5.55 29.75 -25.13
C ASP A 6 4.84 31.09 -24.83
N PHE A 7 3.56 31.00 -24.46
CA PHE A 7 2.78 32.17 -24.06
C PHE A 7 3.34 32.71 -22.74
N THR A 8 3.80 33.95 -22.76
CA THR A 8 4.45 34.59 -21.60
C THR A 8 3.50 35.51 -20.86
N ARG A 9 3.87 35.89 -19.64
CA ARG A 9 3.13 36.88 -18.85
C ARG A 9 3.04 38.26 -19.53
N GLU A 10 4.04 38.59 -20.34
CA GLU A 10 4.04 39.83 -21.14
C GLU A 10 3.02 39.76 -22.30
N ASP A 11 2.89 38.60 -22.96
CA ASP A 11 1.86 38.36 -23.98
C ASP A 11 0.43 38.50 -23.38
N GLU A 12 0.25 38.12 -22.12
CA GLU A 12 -1.03 38.26 -21.38
C GLU A 12 -1.39 39.73 -21.13
N TYR A 13 -0.46 40.53 -20.61
CA TYR A 13 -0.67 41.97 -20.40
C TYR A 13 -0.95 42.70 -21.71
N GLN A 14 -0.24 42.35 -22.79
CA GLN A 14 -0.48 42.94 -24.12
C GLN A 14 -1.85 42.55 -24.69
N LEU A 15 -2.28 41.30 -24.49
CA LEU A 15 -3.59 40.84 -24.91
C LEU A 15 -4.71 41.57 -24.16
N GLU A 16 -4.58 41.75 -22.84
CA GLU A 16 -5.55 42.50 -22.02
C GLU A 16 -5.60 43.98 -22.40
N ALA A 17 -4.46 44.62 -22.62
CA ALA A 17 -4.39 46.01 -23.06
C ALA A 17 -5.08 46.20 -24.42
N LEU A 18 -4.80 45.32 -25.39
CA LEU A 18 -5.42 45.39 -26.72
C LEU A 18 -6.93 45.08 -26.71
N ARG A 19 -7.39 44.21 -25.80
CA ARG A 19 -8.84 43.98 -25.59
C ARG A 19 -9.52 45.20 -24.99
N ALA A 20 -8.91 45.84 -23.99
CA ALA A 20 -9.44 47.07 -23.42
C ALA A 20 -9.51 48.20 -24.47
N SER A 21 -8.49 48.34 -25.32
CA SER A 21 -8.49 49.30 -26.43
C SER A 21 -9.55 48.98 -27.50
N LYS A 22 -9.82 47.69 -27.76
CA LYS A 22 -10.91 47.24 -28.64
C LYS A 22 -12.27 47.71 -28.17
N ASP A 23 -12.52 47.57 -26.87
CA ASP A 23 -13.80 47.92 -26.24
C ASP A 23 -14.03 49.43 -26.24
N CYS A 24 -12.96 50.23 -26.29
CA CYS A 24 -13.01 51.68 -26.48
C CYS A 24 -13.15 52.13 -27.94
N GLY A 25 -13.07 51.22 -28.93
CA GLY A 25 -13.28 51.50 -30.35
C GLY A 25 -12.04 51.97 -31.14
N ASP A 26 -10.91 52.19 -30.47
CA ASP A 26 -9.69 52.78 -31.05
C ASP A 26 -8.60 51.72 -31.32
N LEU A 27 -8.87 50.80 -32.25
CA LEU A 27 -7.83 49.88 -32.73
C LEU A 27 -7.43 50.18 -34.17
N SER A 28 -6.16 50.52 -34.34
CA SER A 28 -5.49 50.56 -35.63
C SER A 28 -5.43 49.16 -36.26
N GLN A 29 -5.25 49.12 -37.58
CA GLN A 29 -5.20 47.85 -38.32
C GLN A 29 -4.05 46.95 -37.86
N SER A 30 -2.89 47.52 -37.52
CA SER A 30 -1.74 46.80 -36.96
C SER A 30 -2.00 46.20 -35.57
N GLU A 31 -2.78 46.89 -34.74
CA GLU A 31 -3.14 46.40 -33.41
C GLU A 31 -4.16 45.26 -33.49
N ARG A 32 -5.08 45.30 -34.46
CA ARG A 32 -6.00 44.17 -34.73
C ARG A 32 -5.24 42.92 -35.16
N GLU A 33 -4.25 43.03 -36.04
CA GLU A 33 -3.41 41.89 -36.45
C GLU A 33 -2.62 41.31 -35.27
N THR A 34 -2.14 42.18 -34.37
CA THR A 34 -1.43 41.78 -33.15
C THR A 34 -2.36 41.08 -32.17
N LEU A 35 -3.58 41.59 -31.99
CA LEU A 35 -4.63 40.98 -31.19
C LEU A 35 -4.98 39.57 -31.70
N ASP A 36 -5.26 39.41 -32.99
CA ASP A 36 -5.60 38.12 -33.60
C ASP A 36 -4.47 37.09 -33.48
N ARG A 37 -3.21 37.56 -33.44
CA ARG A 37 -2.05 36.70 -33.22
C ARG A 37 -1.96 36.26 -31.76
N LEU A 38 -2.16 37.17 -30.81
CA LEU A 38 -2.12 36.87 -29.37
C LEU A 38 -3.28 35.96 -28.95
N GLU A 39 -4.48 36.16 -29.49
CA GLU A 39 -5.64 35.29 -29.21
C GLU A 39 -5.40 33.85 -29.66
N ARG A 40 -4.87 33.65 -30.87
CA ARG A 40 -4.49 32.30 -31.35
C ARG A 40 -3.42 31.64 -30.48
N LYS A 41 -2.47 32.43 -29.97
CA LYS A 41 -1.43 31.97 -29.05
C LYS A 41 -2.02 31.54 -27.70
N TYR A 42 -2.96 32.33 -27.18
CA TYR A 42 -3.67 32.04 -25.93
C TYR A 42 -4.54 30.79 -26.03
N ASP A 43 -5.29 30.61 -27.12
CA ASP A 43 -6.11 29.40 -27.34
C ASP A 43 -5.27 28.12 -27.39
N ALA A 44 -4.11 28.18 -28.06
CA ALA A 44 -3.16 27.08 -28.09
C ALA A 44 -2.60 26.76 -26.69
N PHE A 45 -2.30 27.79 -25.89
CA PHE A 45 -1.86 27.63 -24.50
C PHE A 45 -2.96 26.99 -23.64
N ILE A 46 -4.20 27.47 -23.71
CA ILE A 46 -5.33 26.90 -22.97
C ILE A 46 -5.54 25.44 -23.34
N LYS A 47 -5.53 25.09 -24.64
CA LYS A 47 -5.68 23.71 -25.09
C LYS A 47 -4.56 22.79 -24.59
N LYS A 48 -3.30 23.27 -24.59
CA LYS A 48 -2.14 22.56 -24.04
C LYS A 48 -2.26 22.39 -22.52
N SER A 49 -2.70 23.42 -21.80
CA SER A 49 -2.90 23.38 -20.34
C SER A 49 -4.02 22.43 -19.94
N LEU A 50 -5.15 22.42 -20.66
CA LEU A 50 -6.26 21.49 -20.46
C LEU A 50 -5.84 20.05 -20.74
N HIS A 51 -5.05 19.83 -21.80
CA HIS A 51 -4.49 18.52 -22.09
C HIS A 51 -3.54 18.05 -20.98
N ASN A 52 -2.65 18.91 -20.50
CA ASN A 52 -1.75 18.62 -19.38
C ASN A 52 -2.51 18.42 -18.06
N MET A 53 -3.56 19.18 -17.79
CA MET A 53 -4.40 18.97 -16.60
C MET A 53 -5.18 17.67 -16.69
N LYS A 54 -5.65 17.27 -17.89
CA LYS A 54 -6.32 15.99 -18.10
C LYS A 54 -5.35 14.82 -17.92
N SER A 55 -4.10 14.94 -18.39
CA SER A 55 -3.07 13.93 -18.16
C SER A 55 -2.66 13.85 -16.68
N MET A 56 -2.53 14.99 -15.98
CA MET A 56 -2.24 15.03 -14.53
C MET A 56 -3.44 14.60 -13.66
N GLY A 57 -4.67 14.85 -14.08
CA GLY A 57 -5.90 14.46 -13.38
C GLY A 57 -6.10 12.94 -13.33
N SER A 58 -5.70 12.25 -14.39
CA SER A 58 -5.65 10.77 -14.45
C SER A 58 -4.70 10.19 -13.39
N GLU A 59 -3.60 10.88 -13.07
CA GLU A 59 -2.65 10.42 -12.06
C GLU A 59 -3.13 10.64 -10.62
N ARG A 60 -3.93 11.68 -10.34
CA ARG A 60 -4.45 11.95 -8.98
C ARG A 60 -5.44 10.90 -8.48
N LEU A 61 -6.19 10.24 -9.37
CA LEU A 61 -7.08 9.12 -9.02
C LEU A 61 -6.34 7.87 -8.51
N LYS A 62 -5.02 7.76 -8.74
CA LYS A 62 -4.20 6.66 -8.20
C LYS A 62 -3.82 6.83 -6.72
N ARG A 63 -4.06 7.99 -6.09
CA ARG A 63 -3.76 8.19 -4.65
C ARG A 63 -4.79 7.56 -3.70
N GLY A 64 -6.03 7.34 -4.15
CA GLY A 64 -7.10 6.73 -3.36
C GLY A 64 -6.79 5.32 -2.81
N PRO A 65 -6.26 4.36 -3.60
CA PRO A 65 -5.94 3.02 -3.10
C PRO A 65 -4.70 2.96 -2.19
N TRP A 66 -3.97 4.06 -2.02
CA TRP A 66 -2.77 4.10 -1.18
C TRP A 66 -3.10 4.29 0.30
N LEU A 67 -4.00 5.24 0.62
CA LEU A 67 -4.47 5.48 1.98
C LEU A 67 -5.17 4.25 2.58
N LEU A 68 -5.99 3.57 1.77
CA LEU A 68 -6.64 2.31 2.16
C LEU A 68 -5.62 1.21 2.45
N ARG A 69 -4.58 1.06 1.63
CA ARG A 69 -3.51 0.08 1.87
C ARG A 69 -2.70 0.37 3.13
N VAL A 70 -2.37 1.63 3.38
CA VAL A 70 -1.67 2.04 4.62
C VAL A 70 -2.55 1.82 5.86
N LEU A 71 -3.86 2.10 5.76
CA LEU A 71 -4.81 1.85 6.84
C LEU A 71 -5.07 0.37 7.08
N LEU A 72 -4.86 -0.49 6.08
CA LEU A 72 -4.98 -1.95 6.22
C LEU A 72 -3.67 -2.59 6.73
N SER A 73 -2.50 -2.03 6.38
CA SER A 73 -1.21 -2.57 6.79
C SER A 73 -0.85 -2.26 8.24
N TRP A 74 -1.30 -1.11 8.78
CA TRP A 74 -0.97 -0.73 10.16
C TRP A 74 -1.62 -1.62 11.23
N PRO A 75 -2.94 -1.91 11.16
CA PRO A 75 -3.59 -2.84 12.09
C PRO A 75 -2.97 -4.25 12.01
N PHE A 76 -2.61 -4.70 10.81
CA PHE A 76 -1.92 -5.97 10.63
C PHE A 76 -0.56 -6.00 11.34
N LEU A 77 0.19 -4.90 11.27
CA LEU A 77 1.47 -4.76 11.95
C LEU A 77 1.30 -4.74 13.48
N TRP A 78 0.29 -4.02 13.99
CA TRP A 78 -0.05 -4.01 15.42
C TRP A 78 -0.48 -5.39 15.94
N VAL A 79 -1.31 -6.10 15.18
CA VAL A 79 -1.74 -7.46 15.50
C VAL A 79 -0.52 -8.39 15.51
N SER A 80 0.30 -8.37 14.46
CA SER A 80 1.51 -9.19 14.37
C SER A 80 2.50 -8.89 15.50
N LEU A 81 2.68 -7.62 15.87
CA LEU A 81 3.55 -7.20 16.97
C LEU A 81 3.01 -7.66 18.33
N SER A 82 1.72 -7.47 18.59
CA SER A 82 1.09 -7.90 19.84
C SER A 82 1.18 -9.41 20.03
N LEU A 83 1.00 -10.15 18.93
CA LEU A 83 1.10 -11.59 18.92
C LEU A 83 2.54 -12.08 19.09
N PHE A 84 3.51 -11.38 18.48
CA PHE A 84 4.94 -11.64 18.72
C PHE A 84 5.31 -11.53 20.20
N PHE A 85 4.86 -10.48 20.88
CA PHE A 85 5.09 -10.32 22.32
C PHE A 85 4.40 -11.41 23.16
N PHE A 86 3.20 -11.85 22.77
CA PHE A 86 2.50 -12.94 23.44
C PHE A 86 3.27 -14.26 23.36
N VAL A 87 3.73 -14.64 22.16
CA VAL A 87 4.54 -15.86 21.95
C VAL A 87 5.89 -15.75 22.67
N PHE A 88 6.54 -14.58 22.64
CA PHE A 88 7.78 -14.33 23.37
C PHE A 88 7.62 -14.53 24.88
N LEU A 89 6.54 -13.98 25.46
CA LEU A 89 6.24 -14.14 26.88
C LEU A 89 5.97 -15.60 27.25
N LEU A 90 5.31 -16.36 26.36
CA LEU A 90 5.12 -17.80 26.54
C LEU A 90 6.44 -18.58 26.48
N VAL A 91 7.32 -18.26 25.53
CA VAL A 91 8.64 -18.92 25.42
C VAL A 91 9.48 -18.74 26.69
N ILE A 92 9.46 -17.54 27.29
CA ILE A 92 10.32 -17.21 28.44
C ILE A 92 9.75 -17.74 29.76
N ASN A 93 8.43 -17.68 29.95
CA ASN A 93 7.82 -17.91 31.26
C ASN A 93 7.15 -19.28 31.40
N ALA A 94 6.96 -20.03 30.31
CA ALA A 94 6.25 -21.29 30.40
C ALA A 94 7.21 -22.43 30.79
N GLN A 95 6.95 -23.05 31.96
CA GLN A 95 7.50 -24.35 32.30
C GLN A 95 6.73 -25.43 31.53
N VAL A 96 7.09 -25.62 30.27
CA VAL A 96 6.42 -26.53 29.33
C VAL A 96 7.34 -27.69 28.95
N MET A 97 6.75 -28.75 28.38
CA MET A 97 7.55 -29.86 27.87
C MET A 97 8.58 -29.40 26.82
N PRO A 98 9.73 -30.10 26.69
CA PRO A 98 10.78 -29.74 25.73
C PRO A 98 10.28 -29.65 24.28
N VAL A 99 9.32 -30.51 23.91
CA VAL A 99 8.69 -30.52 22.59
C VAL A 99 7.89 -29.24 22.36
N THR A 100 7.01 -28.87 23.29
CA THR A 100 6.23 -27.62 23.27
C THR A 100 7.14 -26.40 23.16
N HIS A 101 8.20 -26.35 23.96
CA HIS A 101 9.18 -25.26 23.93
C HIS A 101 9.93 -25.18 22.59
N THR A 102 10.25 -26.32 21.98
CA THR A 102 10.89 -26.36 20.66
C THR A 102 9.94 -25.80 19.60
N VAL A 103 8.67 -26.24 19.58
CA VAL A 103 7.64 -25.72 18.66
C VAL A 103 7.49 -24.20 18.83
N LEU A 104 7.38 -23.72 20.06
CA LEU A 104 7.29 -22.29 20.37
C LEU A 104 8.52 -21.49 19.88
N ARG A 105 9.74 -22.03 19.99
CA ARG A 105 10.96 -21.39 19.46
C ARG A 105 10.95 -21.30 17.95
N TRP A 106 10.53 -22.35 17.25
CA TRP A 106 10.38 -22.33 15.80
C TRP A 106 9.32 -21.31 15.36
N HIS A 107 8.18 -21.27 16.04
CA HIS A 107 7.14 -20.25 15.82
C HIS A 107 7.67 -18.84 15.99
N PHE A 108 8.42 -18.60 17.07
CA PHE A 108 9.02 -17.29 17.33
C PHE A 108 10.00 -16.90 16.21
N ALA A 109 10.93 -17.78 15.84
CA ALA A 109 11.90 -17.52 14.79
C ALA A 109 11.24 -17.22 13.44
N SER A 110 10.22 -18.01 13.06
CA SER A 110 9.47 -17.78 11.83
C SER A 110 8.67 -16.48 11.86
N THR A 111 8.08 -16.12 13.01
CA THR A 111 7.36 -14.85 13.17
C THR A 111 8.32 -13.67 13.00
N VAL A 112 9.52 -13.70 13.62
CA VAL A 112 10.55 -12.66 13.42
C VAL A 112 10.93 -12.53 11.94
N LEU A 113 11.16 -13.67 11.29
CA LEU A 113 11.56 -13.71 9.88
C LEU A 113 10.51 -13.09 8.96
N LEU A 114 9.21 -13.23 9.28
CA LEU A 114 8.10 -12.63 8.56
C LEU A 114 7.87 -11.16 8.92
N LEU A 115 8.12 -10.77 10.18
CA LEU A 115 7.93 -9.40 10.65
C LEU A 115 8.94 -8.43 10.03
N PHE A 116 10.17 -8.87 9.79
CA PHE A 116 11.23 -8.06 9.19
C PHE A 116 10.89 -7.55 7.76
N PRO A 117 10.49 -8.40 6.79
CA PRO A 117 10.05 -7.92 5.49
C PRO A 117 8.73 -7.16 5.58
N ALA A 118 7.81 -7.53 6.47
CA ALA A 118 6.55 -6.81 6.66
C ALA A 118 6.76 -5.36 7.14
N THR A 119 7.68 -5.16 8.09
CA THR A 119 8.07 -3.83 8.57
C THR A 119 8.79 -3.04 7.48
N LEU A 120 9.74 -3.65 6.76
CA LEU A 120 10.37 -3.00 5.60
C LEU A 120 9.33 -2.56 4.56
N LEU A 121 8.36 -3.41 4.24
CA LEU A 121 7.26 -3.11 3.33
C LEU A 121 6.38 -1.96 3.83
N ALA A 122 6.11 -1.91 5.14
CA ALA A 122 5.31 -0.85 5.74
C ALA A 122 6.01 0.52 5.69
N PHE A 123 7.35 0.55 5.84
CA PHE A 123 8.11 1.79 5.92
C PHE A 123 8.71 2.26 4.57
N THR A 124 8.89 1.38 3.59
CA THR A 124 9.48 1.74 2.28
C THR A 124 8.41 2.14 1.25
N ARG A 125 8.39 3.42 0.86
CA ARG A 125 7.41 4.01 -0.09
C ARG A 125 7.80 3.81 -1.57
N PHE A 126 7.97 2.58 -2.05
CA PHE A 126 8.24 2.35 -3.48
C PHE A 126 6.99 1.97 -4.28
N SER A 127 6.72 2.72 -5.35
CA SER A 127 5.53 2.61 -6.20
C SER A 127 5.40 1.31 -7.01
N SER A 128 6.43 0.48 -7.10
CA SER A 128 6.50 -0.69 -7.99
C SER A 128 6.35 -2.05 -7.28
N TRP A 129 6.05 -2.08 -5.99
CA TRP A 129 6.18 -3.29 -5.15
C TRP A 129 4.95 -4.20 -5.10
N ARG A 130 4.00 -4.11 -6.03
CA ARG A 130 2.79 -4.97 -6.02
C ARG A 130 3.13 -6.46 -5.98
N SER A 131 4.19 -6.87 -6.68
CA SER A 131 4.68 -8.26 -6.65
C SER A 131 5.27 -8.64 -5.30
N PHE A 132 6.00 -7.74 -4.63
CA PHE A 132 6.57 -7.99 -3.31
C PHE A 132 5.49 -8.05 -2.21
N GLU A 133 4.48 -7.19 -2.27
CA GLU A 133 3.31 -7.24 -1.39
C GLU A 133 2.60 -8.59 -1.50
N LEU A 134 2.39 -9.08 -2.73
CA LEU A 134 1.76 -10.37 -2.99
C LEU A 134 2.62 -11.54 -2.50
N ILE A 135 3.93 -11.53 -2.78
CA ILE A 135 4.88 -12.54 -2.28
C ILE A 135 4.89 -12.56 -0.75
N ALA A 136 4.89 -11.40 -0.10
CA ALA A 136 4.87 -11.31 1.36
C ALA A 136 3.57 -11.87 1.93
N LEU A 137 2.41 -11.45 1.42
CA LEU A 137 1.11 -11.97 1.85
C LEU A 137 1.01 -13.49 1.66
N LEU A 138 1.46 -14.00 0.51
CA LEU A 138 1.50 -15.43 0.23
C LEU A 138 2.43 -16.16 1.20
N SER A 139 3.58 -15.56 1.53
CA SER A 139 4.55 -16.13 2.49
C SER A 139 3.94 -16.24 3.88
N PHE A 140 3.17 -15.24 4.33
CA PHE A 140 2.43 -15.32 5.60
C PHE A 140 1.40 -16.45 5.60
N VAL A 141 0.63 -16.61 4.51
CA VAL A 141 -0.36 -17.69 4.38
C VAL A 141 0.31 -19.07 4.41
N VAL A 142 1.37 -19.25 3.64
CA VAL A 142 2.07 -20.54 3.54
C VAL A 142 2.77 -20.89 4.85
N VAL A 143 3.57 -19.96 5.41
CA VAL A 143 4.31 -20.22 6.65
C VAL A 143 3.35 -20.39 7.83
N GLY A 144 2.35 -19.52 7.98
CA GLY A 144 1.33 -19.66 9.03
C GLY A 144 0.54 -20.96 8.90
N GLY A 145 0.18 -21.37 7.69
CA GLY A 145 -0.53 -22.63 7.44
C GLY A 145 0.31 -23.86 7.80
N VAL A 146 1.58 -23.88 7.40
CA VAL A 146 2.52 -24.97 7.73
C VAL A 146 2.74 -25.04 9.25
N LEU A 147 2.96 -23.89 9.89
CA LEU A 147 3.13 -23.80 11.33
C LEU A 147 1.89 -24.29 12.09
N GLY A 148 0.70 -23.87 11.69
CA GLY A 148 -0.56 -24.31 12.29
C GLY A 148 -0.78 -25.83 12.12
N LEU A 149 -0.41 -26.38 10.96
CA LEU A 149 -0.50 -27.81 10.70
C LEU A 149 0.48 -28.61 11.56
N VAL A 150 1.72 -28.12 11.73
CA VAL A 150 2.70 -28.72 12.64
C VAL A 150 2.16 -28.74 14.07
N VAL A 151 1.60 -27.63 14.55
CA VAL A 151 1.02 -27.56 15.89
C VAL A 151 -0.13 -28.56 16.03
N LEU A 152 -1.07 -28.59 15.07
CA LEU A 152 -2.20 -29.54 15.07
C LEU A 152 -1.75 -31.00 15.12
N LEU A 153 -0.67 -31.36 14.41
CA LEU A 153 -0.11 -32.72 14.45
C LEU A 153 0.58 -33.03 15.78
N THR A 154 1.16 -32.02 16.44
CA THR A 154 1.82 -32.21 17.75
C THR A 154 0.84 -32.27 18.93
N VAL A 155 -0.35 -31.66 18.81
CA VAL A 155 -1.39 -31.68 19.86
C VAL A 155 -1.77 -33.09 20.32
N PRO A 156 -2.14 -34.06 19.45
CA PRO A 156 -2.51 -35.40 19.89
C PRO A 156 -1.34 -36.17 20.49
N TYR A 157 -0.11 -35.94 20.00
CA TYR A 157 1.10 -36.53 20.56
C TYR A 157 1.32 -36.06 22.01
N ILE A 158 1.23 -34.75 22.24
CA ILE A 158 1.42 -34.14 23.56
C ILE A 158 0.26 -34.52 24.48
N TRP A 159 -0.99 -34.47 23.99
CA TRP A 159 -2.17 -34.91 24.75
C TRP A 159 -2.04 -36.32 25.31
N HIS A 160 -1.40 -37.23 24.57
CA HIS A 160 -1.21 -38.60 25.03
C HIS A 160 -0.03 -38.76 26.01
N GLN A 161 0.93 -37.83 25.99
CA GLN A 161 2.18 -37.94 26.73
C GLN A 161 2.20 -37.13 28.03
N THR A 162 1.34 -36.13 28.20
CA THR A 162 1.26 -35.29 29.39
C THR A 162 -0.12 -35.27 30.02
N ASP A 163 -0.17 -35.36 31.35
CA ASP A 163 -1.38 -35.08 32.14
C ASP A 163 -1.62 -33.56 32.30
N GLN A 164 -0.66 -32.73 31.88
CA GLN A 164 -0.76 -31.28 32.04
C GLN A 164 -1.57 -30.63 30.90
N LEU A 165 -2.81 -30.28 31.21
CA LEU A 165 -3.70 -29.51 30.34
C LEU A 165 -3.11 -28.16 29.88
N GLN A 166 -2.10 -27.63 30.58
CA GLN A 166 -1.48 -26.35 30.26
C GLN A 166 -0.71 -26.38 28.93
N ASP A 167 0.04 -27.44 28.63
CA ASP A 167 0.77 -27.59 27.35
C ASP A 167 -0.19 -27.60 26.16
N VAL A 168 -1.28 -28.36 26.28
CA VAL A 168 -2.32 -28.48 25.26
C VAL A 168 -2.99 -27.12 25.03
N ARG A 169 -3.34 -26.40 26.10
CA ARG A 169 -3.96 -25.07 25.99
C ARG A 169 -3.04 -24.08 25.26
N ILE A 170 -1.74 -24.11 25.55
CA ILE A 170 -0.75 -23.24 24.89
C ILE A 170 -0.69 -23.55 23.39
N LEU A 171 -0.69 -24.83 23.01
CA LEU A 171 -0.69 -25.23 21.60
C LEU A 171 -1.99 -24.84 20.89
N ILE A 172 -3.16 -25.02 21.52
CA ILE A 172 -4.44 -24.59 20.94
C ILE A 172 -4.47 -23.08 20.72
N MET A 173 -3.98 -22.28 21.69
CA MET A 173 -3.85 -20.84 21.53
C MET A 173 -2.91 -20.47 20.38
N ASN A 174 -1.85 -21.26 20.16
CA ASN A 174 -0.93 -21.08 19.05
C ASN A 174 -1.57 -21.42 17.68
N VAL A 175 -2.45 -22.44 17.61
CA VAL A 175 -3.25 -22.70 16.39
C VAL A 175 -4.20 -21.55 16.09
N LEU A 176 -4.89 -21.01 17.11
CA LEU A 176 -5.77 -19.85 16.94
C LEU A 176 -4.99 -18.64 16.44
N TYR A 177 -3.75 -18.46 16.93
CA TYR A 177 -2.82 -17.45 16.43
C TYR A 177 -2.51 -17.65 14.94
N ASP A 178 -2.11 -18.85 14.54
CA ASP A 178 -1.77 -19.14 13.14
C ASP A 178 -2.97 -18.93 12.21
N ILE A 179 -4.20 -19.26 12.65
CA ILE A 179 -5.43 -18.99 11.90
C ILE A 179 -5.60 -17.49 11.64
N VAL A 180 -5.42 -16.64 12.66
CA VAL A 180 -5.53 -15.18 12.50
C VAL A 180 -4.44 -14.65 11.57
N LEU A 181 -3.22 -15.16 11.72
CA LEU A 181 -2.06 -14.79 10.90
C LEU A 181 -2.24 -15.17 9.42
N VAL A 182 -2.98 -16.24 9.13
CA VAL A 182 -3.34 -16.67 7.76
C VAL A 182 -4.55 -15.92 7.23
N LEU A 183 -5.59 -15.73 8.05
CA LEU A 183 -6.87 -15.19 7.62
C LEU A 183 -6.75 -13.73 7.17
N ILE A 184 -6.00 -12.90 7.91
CA ILE A 184 -5.87 -11.48 7.57
C ILE A 184 -5.18 -11.29 6.21
N PRO A 185 -4.00 -11.88 5.93
CA PRO A 185 -3.36 -11.81 4.62
C PRO A 185 -4.19 -12.45 3.50
N ALA A 186 -4.86 -13.57 3.75
CA ALA A 186 -5.73 -14.21 2.77
C ALA A 186 -6.92 -13.31 2.37
N LEU A 187 -7.53 -12.62 3.33
CA LEU A 187 -8.58 -11.64 3.07
C LEU A 187 -8.05 -10.42 2.29
N MET A 188 -6.81 -9.99 2.54
CA MET A 188 -6.17 -8.94 1.74
C MET A 188 -5.92 -9.41 0.31
N LEU A 189 -5.41 -10.63 0.11
CA LEU A 189 -5.20 -11.23 -1.21
C LEU A 189 -6.51 -11.31 -2.00
N ALA A 190 -7.59 -11.80 -1.38
CA ALA A 190 -8.90 -11.90 -2.01
C ALA A 190 -9.47 -10.53 -2.45
N ARG A 191 -9.09 -9.43 -1.78
CA ARG A 191 -9.46 -8.07 -2.18
C ARG A 191 -8.58 -7.47 -3.27
N LEU A 192 -7.38 -8.03 -3.48
CA LEU A 192 -6.40 -7.56 -4.46
C LEU A 192 -6.59 -8.17 -5.86
N GLU A 193 -7.38 -9.24 -5.98
CA GLU A 193 -7.78 -9.79 -7.27
C GLU A 193 -8.62 -8.75 -8.03
N PRO A 194 -8.16 -8.30 -9.21
CA PRO A 194 -8.95 -7.41 -10.04
C PRO A 194 -10.22 -8.16 -10.47
N LYS A 195 -11.40 -7.53 -10.30
CA LYS A 195 -12.62 -7.98 -10.98
C LYS A 195 -12.27 -8.10 -12.47
N ALA A 196 -12.15 -9.33 -12.97
CA ALA A 196 -12.00 -9.59 -14.38
C ALA A 196 -13.27 -9.05 -15.06
N SER A 197 -13.12 -7.94 -15.78
CA SER A 197 -14.12 -7.33 -16.66
C SER A 197 -13.72 -7.58 -18.09
#